data_AF-A0A6N8BK06-F1
#
_entry.id   AF-A0A6N8BK06-F1
#
_cell.length_a   1.000
_cell.length_b   1.000
_cell.length_c   1.000
_cell.angle_alpha   90.00
_cell.angle_beta   90.00
_cell.angle_gamma   90.00
#
_symmetry.space_group_name_H-M   'P 1'
#
loop_
_entity.id
_entity.type
_entity.pdbx_description
1 polymer ?
#
loop_
_entity_poly.entity_id
_entity_poly.type
_entity_poly.pdbx_seq_one_letter_code
_entity_poly.pdbx_strand_id
1 'polypeptide(L)'
;MDKNNQTAPNSPAPSGALRKTLAEKMLSLQRQKQKLAQKAAALNKEARKERTGQLIAWGILVEARYRNAAPEQRKRLISAAREFLKDRNLSRALAGFVRLDDEISQEKTSQEEAS
;
A
#
# COMPACT_ATOMS: atom_id res chain seq x y z
N MET A 1 59.24 -37.60 54.68
CA MET A 1 57.78 -37.82 54.71
C MET A 1 57.13 -36.66 54.00
N ASP A 2 56.81 -36.93 52.75
CA ASP A 2 56.09 -36.09 51.81
C ASP A 2 54.76 -35.58 52.35
N LYS A 3 54.36 -34.38 51.94
CA LYS A 3 53.15 -34.16 51.11
C LYS A 3 53.09 -32.71 50.62
N ASN A 4 53.51 -32.53 49.37
CA ASN A 4 52.89 -31.61 48.42
C ASN A 4 51.35 -31.73 48.52
N ASN A 5 50.60 -30.62 48.49
CA ASN A 5 49.96 -30.17 47.24
C ASN A 5 48.98 -29.00 47.44
N GLN A 6 49.04 -28.09 46.46
CA GLN A 6 47.93 -27.32 45.89
C GLN A 6 47.35 -26.16 46.70
N THR A 7 48.12 -25.07 46.73
CA THR A 7 47.55 -23.74 46.53
C THR A 7 47.01 -23.68 45.10
N ALA A 8 45.68 -23.76 44.93
CA ALA A 8 45.04 -23.57 43.64
C ALA A 8 45.40 -22.16 43.10
N PRO A 9 45.88 -22.02 41.85
CA PRO A 9 45.96 -20.71 41.24
C PRO A 9 44.51 -20.26 40.98
N ASN A 10 44.13 -19.14 41.58
CA ASN A 10 42.94 -18.38 41.20
C ASN A 10 43.13 -17.91 39.74
N SER A 11 42.83 -18.77 38.79
CA SER A 11 42.63 -18.39 37.39
C SER A 11 41.26 -17.72 37.29
N PRO A 12 41.18 -16.41 36.99
CA PRO A 12 39.91 -15.85 36.56
C PRO A 12 39.58 -16.50 35.22
N ALA A 13 38.59 -17.39 35.20
CA ALA A 13 38.02 -17.88 33.96
C ALA A 13 37.70 -16.67 33.06
N PRO A 14 38.09 -16.66 31.78
CA PRO A 14 37.67 -15.59 30.90
C PRO A 14 36.17 -15.78 30.72
N SER A 15 35.38 -14.98 31.44
CA SER A 15 33.96 -14.75 31.16
C SER A 15 33.89 -13.99 29.84
N GLY A 16 34.16 -14.73 28.77
CA GLY A 16 34.32 -14.25 27.41
C GLY A 16 33.09 -14.58 26.61
N ALA A 17 31.94 -13.99 26.95
CA ALA A 17 31.04 -13.62 25.86
C ALA A 17 31.89 -12.69 24.96
N LEU A 18 32.39 -13.24 23.85
CA LEU A 18 33.32 -12.59 22.93
C LEU A 18 32.81 -11.16 22.66
N ARG A 19 33.45 -10.16 23.29
CA ARG A 19 32.97 -8.78 23.21
C ARG A 19 33.19 -8.33 21.78
N LYS A 20 32.10 -8.22 21.02
CA LYS A 20 32.13 -7.75 19.63
C LYS A 20 32.91 -6.45 19.54
N THR A 21 33.80 -6.38 18.56
CA THR A 21 34.57 -5.16 18.28
C THR A 21 33.64 -4.02 17.86
N LEU A 22 34.12 -2.78 17.96
CA LEU A 22 33.33 -1.61 17.54
C LEU A 22 32.93 -1.71 16.06
N ALA A 23 33.83 -2.20 15.19
CA ALA A 23 33.56 -2.42 13.78
C ALA A 23 32.44 -3.46 13.56
N GLU A 24 32.47 -4.58 14.30
CA GLU A 24 31.40 -5.60 14.22
C GLU A 24 30.05 -5.07 14.71
N LYS A 25 30.04 -4.23 15.75
CA LYS A 25 28.84 -3.57 16.25
C LYS A 25 28.27 -2.59 15.23
N MET A 26 29.12 -1.77 14.61
CA MET A 26 28.71 -0.84 13.55
C MET A 26 28.14 -1.58 12.34
N LEU A 27 28.79 -2.65 11.92
CA LEU A 27 28.34 -3.47 10.79
C LEU A 27 27.02 -4.20 11.10
N SER A 28 26.84 -4.67 12.34
CA SER A 28 25.57 -5.23 12.80
C SER A 28 24.45 -4.19 12.78
N LEU A 29 24.71 -2.96 13.26
CA LEU A 29 23.73 -1.87 13.24
C LEU A 29 23.37 -1.46 11.80
N GLN A 30 24.33 -1.41 10.89
CA GLN A 30 24.08 -1.11 9.48
C GLN A 30 23.18 -2.16 8.84
N ARG A 31 23.46 -3.46 9.07
CA ARG A 31 22.61 -4.56 8.61
C ARG A 31 21.20 -4.48 9.19
N GLN A 32 21.07 -4.13 10.47
CA GLN A 32 19.75 -3.95 11.11
C GLN A 32 18.98 -2.77 10.50
N LYS A 33 19.63 -1.62 10.28
CA LYS A 33 19.02 -0.47 9.59
C LYS A 33 18.54 -0.84 8.19
N GLN A 34 19.34 -1.59 7.43
CA GLN A 34 18.96 -2.05 6.09
C GLN A 34 17.74 -2.98 6.13
N LYS A 35 17.71 -3.94 7.06
CA LYS A 35 16.56 -4.84 7.25
C LYS A 35 15.29 -4.08 7.64
N LEU A 36 15.42 -3.07 8.51
CA LEU A 36 14.28 -2.22 8.90
C LEU A 36 13.77 -1.40 7.72
N ALA A 37 14.67 -0.81 6.92
CA ALA A 37 14.29 -0.06 5.73
C ALA A 37 13.55 -0.95 4.70
N GLN A 38 14.03 -2.18 4.48
CA GLN A 38 13.38 -3.15 3.60
C GLN A 38 11.98 -3.52 4.10
N LYS A 39 11.83 -3.81 5.40
CA LYS A 39 10.53 -4.12 6.00
C LYS A 39 9.56 -2.93 5.90
N ALA A 40 10.02 -1.71 6.18
CA ALA A 40 9.22 -0.50 6.04
C ALA A 40 8.76 -0.28 4.59
N ALA A 41 9.66 -0.50 3.61
CA ALA A 41 9.31 -0.41 2.20
C ALA A 41 8.26 -1.46 1.79
N ALA A 42 8.38 -2.69 2.29
CA ALA A 42 7.39 -3.75 2.05
C ALA A 42 6.02 -3.40 2.64
N LEU A 43 5.96 -2.92 3.89
CA LEU A 43 4.72 -2.47 4.52
C LEU A 43 4.08 -1.31 3.76
N ASN A 44 4.87 -0.32 3.34
CA ASN A 44 4.39 0.79 2.52
C ASN A 44 3.89 0.34 1.14
N LYS A 45 4.44 -0.73 0.58
CA LYS A 45 3.97 -1.31 -0.68
C LYS A 45 2.58 -1.95 -0.49
N GLU A 46 2.41 -2.77 0.55
CA GLU A 46 1.12 -3.40 0.85
C GLU A 46 0.04 -2.35 1.19
N ALA A 47 0.37 -1.34 2.00
CA ALA A 47 -0.57 -0.25 2.30
C ALA A 47 -1.02 0.52 1.04
N ARG A 48 -0.10 0.75 0.09
CA ARG A 48 -0.45 1.38 -1.20
C ARG A 48 -1.33 0.47 -2.07
N LYS A 49 -1.07 -0.83 -2.06
CA LYS A 49 -1.88 -1.82 -2.78
C LYS A 49 -3.31 -1.82 -2.25
N GLU A 50 -3.47 -1.88 -0.93
CA GLU A 50 -4.76 -1.83 -0.26
C GLU A 50 -5.51 -0.53 -0.59
N ARG A 51 -4.87 0.63 -0.42
CA ARG A 51 -5.45 1.93 -0.77
C ARG A 51 -5.86 1.99 -2.25
N THR A 52 -5.10 1.38 -3.15
CA THR A 52 -5.44 1.33 -4.57
C THR A 52 -6.69 0.50 -4.80
N GLY A 53 -6.81 -0.66 -4.14
CA GLY A 53 -8.02 -1.48 -4.19
C GLY A 53 -9.26 -0.72 -3.71
N GLN A 54 -9.13 0.03 -2.61
CA GLN A 54 -10.21 0.87 -2.08
C GLN A 54 -10.67 1.95 -3.07
N LEU A 55 -9.72 2.65 -3.72
CA LEU A 55 -10.02 3.63 -4.76
C LEU A 55 -10.73 3.01 -5.98
N ILE A 56 -10.34 1.79 -6.36
CA ILE A 56 -11.01 1.05 -7.45
C ILE A 56 -12.45 0.70 -7.04
N ALA A 57 -12.66 0.19 -5.83
CA ALA A 57 -14.01 -0.13 -5.32
C ALA A 57 -14.93 1.09 -5.31
N TRP A 58 -14.41 2.27 -4.93
CA TRP A 58 -15.16 3.53 -5.00
C TRP A 58 -15.49 3.93 -6.45
N GLY A 59 -14.55 3.76 -7.38
CA GLY A 59 -14.78 4.00 -8.80
C GLY A 59 -15.92 3.13 -9.35
N ILE A 60 -15.90 1.82 -9.06
CA ILE A 60 -16.95 0.87 -9.45
C ILE A 60 -18.32 1.30 -8.89
N LEU A 61 -18.37 1.69 -7.61
CA LEU A 61 -19.60 2.16 -6.98
C LEU A 61 -20.17 3.40 -7.69
N VAL A 62 -19.32 4.38 -8.01
CA VAL A 62 -19.75 5.62 -8.69
C VAL A 62 -20.23 5.32 -10.10
N GLU A 63 -19.55 4.44 -10.84
CA GLU A 63 -19.96 4.01 -12.19
C GLU A 63 -21.33 3.31 -12.15
N ALA A 64 -21.52 2.34 -11.25
CA ALA A 64 -22.81 1.67 -11.08
C ALA A 64 -23.92 2.65 -10.69
N ARG A 65 -23.62 3.61 -9.82
CA ARG A 65 -24.57 4.66 -9.43
C ARG A 65 -24.93 5.57 -10.60
N TYR A 66 -23.96 5.98 -11.41
CA TYR A 66 -24.18 6.83 -12.57
C TYR A 66 -25.07 6.14 -13.61
N ARG A 67 -24.78 4.87 -13.92
CA ARG A 67 -25.54 4.07 -14.89
C ARG A 67 -27.02 4.00 -14.55
N ASN A 68 -27.32 3.75 -13.27
CA ASN A 68 -28.70 3.59 -12.78
C ASN A 68 -29.36 4.91 -12.34
N ALA A 69 -28.64 6.03 -12.39
CA ALA A 69 -29.16 7.33 -11.98
C ALA A 69 -30.07 7.94 -13.05
N ALA A 70 -31.11 8.65 -12.59
CA ALA A 70 -31.88 9.53 -13.45
C ALA A 70 -31.04 10.75 -13.91
N PRO A 71 -31.43 11.44 -15.00
CA PRO A 71 -30.60 12.45 -15.65
C PRO A 71 -30.13 13.58 -14.71
N GLU A 72 -30.98 14.02 -13.79
CA GLU A 72 -30.63 15.09 -12.85
C GLU A 72 -29.55 14.66 -11.85
N GLN A 73 -29.58 13.40 -11.40
CA GLN A 73 -28.55 12.84 -10.52
C GLN A 73 -27.23 12.64 -11.28
N ARG A 74 -27.26 12.29 -12.57
CA ARG A 74 -26.05 12.23 -13.42
C ARG A 74 -25.40 13.60 -13.55
N LYS A 75 -26.18 14.66 -13.81
CA LYS A 75 -25.67 16.03 -13.84
C LYS A 75 -24.98 16.42 -12.53
N ARG A 76 -25.56 16.05 -11.37
CA ARG A 76 -24.94 16.30 -10.06
C ARG A 76 -23.59 15.58 -9.90
N LEU A 77 -23.47 14.35 -10.38
CA LEU A 77 -22.20 13.60 -10.36
C LEU A 77 -21.13 14.27 -11.24
N ILE A 78 -21.51 14.76 -12.43
CA ILE A 78 -20.60 15.50 -13.30
C ILE A 78 -20.15 16.81 -12.65
N SER A 79 -21.08 17.56 -12.03
CA SER A 79 -20.76 18.79 -11.31
C SER A 79 -19.82 18.53 -10.14
N ALA A 80 -20.07 17.49 -9.34
CA ALA A 80 -19.18 17.10 -8.25
C ALA A 80 -17.78 16.73 -8.76
N ALA A 81 -17.67 16.03 -9.90
CA ALA A 81 -16.37 15.76 -10.51
C ALA A 81 -15.63 17.04 -10.88
N ARG A 82 -16.33 18.04 -11.44
CA ARG A 82 -15.75 19.36 -11.77
C ARG A 82 -15.32 20.16 -10.54
N GLU A 83 -16.02 20.00 -9.43
CA GLU A 83 -15.72 20.69 -8.18
C GLU A 83 -14.51 20.07 -7.46
N PHE A 84 -14.47 18.74 -7.35
CA PHE A 84 -13.52 18.05 -6.49
C PHE A 84 -12.29 17.48 -7.22
N LEU A 85 -12.36 17.26 -8.53
CA LEU A 85 -11.24 16.72 -9.30
C LEU A 85 -10.51 17.82 -10.07
N LYS A 86 -9.21 17.59 -10.29
CA LYS A 86 -8.33 18.49 -11.03
C LYS A 86 -7.51 17.73 -12.07
N ASP A 87 -7.04 18.47 -13.07
CA ASP A 87 -6.10 18.02 -14.09
C ASP A 87 -6.50 16.67 -14.71
N ARG A 88 -5.55 15.73 -14.75
CA ARG A 88 -5.72 14.40 -15.30
C ARG A 88 -6.87 13.61 -14.68
N ASN A 89 -7.17 13.81 -13.41
CA ASN A 89 -8.27 13.09 -12.75
C ASN A 89 -9.63 13.62 -13.22
N LEU A 90 -9.76 14.94 -13.39
CA LEU A 90 -10.96 15.55 -13.96
C LEU A 90 -11.16 15.09 -15.41
N SER A 91 -10.12 15.18 -16.25
CA SER A 91 -10.21 14.75 -17.65
C SER A 91 -10.64 13.29 -17.78
N ARG A 92 -10.10 12.40 -16.94
CA ARG A 92 -10.47 10.98 -16.93
C ARG A 92 -11.90 10.74 -16.47
N ALA A 93 -12.35 11.42 -15.42
CA ALA A 93 -13.72 11.29 -14.93
C ALA A 93 -14.73 11.75 -15.98
N LEU A 94 -14.49 12.90 -16.62
CA LEU A 94 -15.37 13.42 -17.69
C LEU A 94 -15.42 12.47 -18.89
N ALA A 95 -14.28 11.95 -19.34
CA ALA A 95 -14.24 10.94 -20.40
C ALA A 95 -14.99 9.66 -20.01
N GLY A 96 -14.90 9.25 -18.73
CA GLY A 96 -15.63 8.12 -18.18
C GLY A 96 -17.15 8.31 -18.24
N PHE A 97 -17.65 9.50 -17.89
CA PHE A 97 -19.09 9.80 -17.99
C PHE A 97 -19.59 9.78 -19.43
N VAL A 98 -18.82 10.35 -20.38
CA VAL A 98 -19.17 10.31 -21.81
C VAL A 98 -19.29 8.87 -22.31
N ARG A 99 -18.29 8.02 -22.03
CA ARG A 99 -18.36 6.59 -22.37
C ARG A 99 -19.60 5.91 -21.80
N LEU A 100 -19.96 6.21 -20.56
CA LEU A 100 -21.13 5.62 -19.92
C LEU A 100 -22.44 6.07 -20.56
N ASP A 101 -22.55 7.34 -20.93
CA ASP A 101 -23.75 7.83 -21.62
C ASP A 101 -23.92 7.19 -23.02
N ASP A 102 -22.81 6.96 -23.74
CA ASP A 102 -22.82 6.24 -25.02
C ASP A 102 -23.29 4.78 -24.83
N GLU A 103 -22.73 4.06 -23.86
CA GLU A 103 -23.10 2.67 -23.55
C GLU A 103 -24.59 2.54 -23.16
N ILE A 104 -25.09 3.47 -22.33
CA ILE A 104 -26.50 3.47 -21.90
C ILE A 104 -27.44 3.75 -23.07
N SER A 105 -27.01 4.57 -24.03
CA SER A 105 -27.81 4.89 -25.23
C SER A 105 -27.87 3.71 -26.19
N GLN A 106 -26.76 2.99 -26.36
CA GLN A 106 -26.70 1.76 -27.16
C GLN A 106 -27.59 0.66 -26.55
N GLU A 107 -27.53 0.45 -25.23
CA GLU A 107 -28.35 -0.55 -24.53
C GLU A 107 -29.86 -0.31 -24.72
N LYS A 108 -30.29 0.95 -24.69
CA LYS A 108 -31.69 1.31 -24.94
C LYS A 108 -32.13 1.01 -26.37
N THR A 109 -31.28 1.36 -27.34
CA THR A 109 -31.56 1.13 -28.76
C THR A 109 -31.72 -0.36 -29.05
N SER A 110 -30.83 -1.21 -28.51
CA SER A 110 -30.93 -2.66 -28.68
C SER A 110 -32.13 -3.30 -27.99
N GLN A 111 -32.65 -2.70 -26.90
CA GLN A 111 -33.86 -3.19 -26.23
C GLN A 111 -35.13 -2.84 -27.01
N GLU A 112 -35.16 -1.67 -27.67
CA GLU A 112 -36.27 -1.25 -28.53
C GLU A 112 -36.34 -2.06 -29.83
N GLU A 113 -35.20 -2.45 -30.41
CA GLU A 113 -35.15 -3.29 -31.62
C GLU A 113 -35.52 -4.77 -31.35
N ALA A 114 -35.43 -5.22 -30.10
CA ALA A 114 -35.70 -6.61 -29.69
C ALA A 114 -37.13 -6.84 -29.14
N SER A 115 -37.94 -5.78 -29.01
CA SER A 115 -39.32 -5.82 -28.51
C SER A 115 -40.34 -5.70 -29.63
#